data_AF-A0A529GBN9-F1
#
_entry.id   AF-A0A529GBN9-F1
#
_cell.length_a   1.000
_cell.length_b   1.000
_cell.length_c   1.000
_cell.angle_alpha   90.00
_cell.angle_beta   90.00
_cell.angle_gamma   90.00
#
_symmetry.space_group_name_H-M   'P 1'
#
loop_
_entity.id
_entity.type
_entity.pdbx_description
1 polymer ?
#
loop_
_entity_poly.entity_id
_entity_poly.type
_entity_poly.pdbx_seq_one_letter_code
_entity_poly.pdbx_strand_id
1 'polypeptide(L)'
;ILVVSGGGQMLDLQQFRAFGIDPAAKTVVALKSQQHFRAAFEPIAGKIILCDSGALCTTHLDKLPYRNVPRPIFPIDREMKIEHAES
;
A
#
# COMPACT_ATOMS: atom_id res chain seq x y z
N ILE A 1 0.95 -10.21 -17.76
CA ILE A 1 0.53 -10.29 -16.34
C ILE A 1 1.33 -11.41 -15.70
N LEU A 2 2.03 -11.15 -14.59
CA LEU A 2 2.80 -12.16 -13.86
C LEU A 2 1.94 -12.72 -12.72
N VAL A 3 1.74 -14.05 -12.69
CA VAL A 3 0.94 -14.74 -11.67
C VAL A 3 1.87 -15.64 -10.87
N VAL A 4 1.80 -15.55 -9.54
CA VAL A 4 2.62 -16.34 -8.60
C VAL A 4 1.73 -16.98 -7.54
N SER A 5 2.13 -18.14 -7.02
CA SER A 5 1.40 -18.86 -5.97
C SER A 5 1.77 -18.41 -4.56
N GLY A 6 2.99 -17.92 -4.35
CA GLY A 6 3.45 -17.40 -3.07
C GLY A 6 3.19 -15.90 -2.91
N GLY A 7 2.78 -15.48 -1.71
CA GLY A 7 2.70 -14.07 -1.36
C GLY A 7 4.09 -13.46 -1.20
N GLY A 8 4.36 -12.33 -1.85
CA GLY A 8 5.64 -11.63 -1.77
C GLY A 8 5.51 -10.16 -2.16
N GLN A 9 6.41 -9.33 -1.62
CA GLN A 9 6.52 -7.93 -2.03
C GLN A 9 7.34 -7.83 -3.33
N MET A 10 7.05 -6.81 -4.14
CA MET A 10 7.88 -6.42 -5.27
C MET A 10 9.00 -5.52 -4.76
N LEU A 11 10.14 -6.13 -4.45
CA LEU A 11 11.32 -5.51 -3.87
C LEU A 11 12.39 -5.20 -4.90
N ASP A 12 12.38 -5.89 -6.05
CA ASP A 12 13.46 -5.83 -7.02
C ASP A 12 13.00 -6.05 -8.48
N LEU A 13 13.71 -5.45 -9.44
CA LEU A 13 13.41 -5.57 -10.88
C LEU A 13 13.66 -6.99 -11.42
N GLN A 14 14.58 -7.74 -10.82
CA GLN A 14 14.89 -9.12 -11.18
C GLN A 14 13.69 -10.03 -10.99
N GLN A 15 12.74 -9.70 -10.11
CA GLN A 15 11.50 -10.47 -9.96
C GLN A 15 10.66 -10.46 -11.24
N PHE A 16 10.72 -9.40 -12.05
CA PHE A 16 10.13 -9.40 -13.40
C PHE A 16 11.03 -10.07 -14.43
N ARG A 17 12.33 -9.73 -14.40
CA ARG A 17 13.29 -10.20 -15.42
C ARG A 17 13.51 -11.71 -15.38
N ALA A 18 13.38 -12.33 -14.21
CA ALA A 18 13.40 -13.79 -14.06
C ALA A 18 12.32 -14.49 -14.92
N PHE A 19 11.24 -13.80 -15.26
CA PHE A 19 10.19 -14.27 -16.16
C PHE A 19 10.27 -13.66 -17.56
N GLY A 20 11.42 -13.09 -17.94
CA GLY A 20 11.64 -12.46 -19.24
C GLY A 20 10.92 -11.13 -19.44
N ILE A 21 10.41 -10.52 -18.37
CA ILE A 21 9.74 -9.22 -18.44
C ILE A 21 10.75 -8.15 -18.04
N ASP A 22 11.13 -7.29 -18.98
CA ASP A 22 11.87 -6.08 -18.64
C ASP A 22 10.91 -4.95 -18.27
N PRO A 23 10.84 -4.51 -17.00
CA PRO A 23 9.95 -3.43 -16.58
C PRO A 23 10.36 -2.07 -17.17
N ALA A 24 11.64 -1.84 -17.47
CA ALA A 24 12.11 -0.58 -18.05
C ALA A 24 11.65 -0.40 -19.52
N ALA A 25 11.37 -1.50 -20.21
CA ALA A 25 10.85 -1.50 -21.57
C ALA A 25 9.32 -1.36 -21.65
N LYS A 26 8.62 -1.15 -20.53
CA LYS A 26 7.15 -1.01 -20.49
C LYS A 26 6.75 0.45 -20.29
N THR A 27 5.73 0.89 -21.03
CA THR A 27 5.14 2.22 -20.85
C THR A 27 4.47 2.39 -19.48
N VAL A 28 3.87 1.32 -18.97
CA VAL A 28 3.21 1.29 -17.65
C VAL A 28 3.50 -0.03 -16.97
N VAL A 29 3.84 0.02 -15.69
CA VAL A 29 3.97 -1.14 -14.80
C VAL A 29 3.03 -0.93 -13.61
N ALA A 30 2.07 -1.83 -13.44
CA ALA A 30 1.18 -1.84 -12.28
C ALA A 30 1.74 -2.78 -11.21
N LEU A 31 1.91 -2.25 -9.99
CA LEU A 31 2.43 -2.99 -8.84
C LEU A 31 1.42 -2.95 -7.71
N LYS A 32 1.12 -4.11 -7.11
CA LYS A 32 0.32 -4.19 -5.87
C LYS A 32 1.24 -4.02 -4.67
N SER A 33 1.70 -2.80 -4.42
CA SER A 33 2.56 -2.46 -3.28
C SER A 33 2.34 -1.01 -2.86
N GLN A 34 2.55 -0.69 -1.57
CA GLN A 34 2.41 0.68 -1.06
C GLN A 34 3.75 1.43 -0.94
N GLN A 35 4.82 0.77 -0.49
CA GLN A 35 6.05 1.45 -0.06
C GLN A 35 7.30 0.82 -0.69
N HIS A 36 7.50 -0.48 -0.48
CA HIS A 36 8.77 -1.15 -0.81
C HIS A 36 9.16 -1.11 -2.29
N PHE A 37 8.19 -0.98 -3.20
CA PHE A 37 8.48 -0.92 -4.64
C PHE A 37 9.34 0.29 -5.02
N ARG A 38 9.30 1.38 -4.25
CA ARG A 38 10.02 2.62 -4.62
C ARG A 38 11.50 2.40 -4.78
N ALA A 39 12.13 1.66 -3.86
CA ALA A 39 13.57 1.41 -3.88
C ALA A 39 14.06 0.83 -5.22
N ALA A 40 13.29 -0.07 -5.84
CA ALA A 40 13.68 -0.70 -7.10
C ALA A 40 13.10 -0.03 -8.35
N PHE A 41 11.88 0.52 -8.27
CA PHE A 41 11.15 0.99 -9.45
C PHE A 41 11.18 2.51 -9.63
N GLU A 42 11.38 3.29 -8.58
CA GLU A 42 11.52 4.75 -8.67
C GLU A 42 12.68 5.18 -9.59
N PRO A 43 13.86 4.52 -9.58
CA PRO A 43 14.95 4.88 -10.48
C PRO A 43 14.64 4.72 -11.99
N ILE A 44 13.69 3.86 -12.35
CA ILE A 44 13.30 3.61 -13.76
C ILE A 44 11.97 4.26 -14.14
N ALA A 45 11.24 4.83 -13.17
CA ALA A 45 9.91 5.40 -13.39
C ALA A 45 9.99 6.89 -13.68
N GLY A 46 9.43 7.34 -14.81
CA GLY A 46 9.26 8.76 -15.09
C GLY A 46 8.20 9.44 -14.20
N LYS A 47 7.20 8.67 -13.74
CA LYS A 47 6.16 9.14 -12.81
C LYS A 47 5.62 7.98 -12.00
N ILE A 48 5.41 8.20 -10.70
CA ILE A 48 4.73 7.26 -9.81
C ILE A 48 3.31 7.77 -9.54
N ILE A 49 2.32 6.92 -9.77
CA ILE A 49 0.91 7.18 -9.47
C ILE A 49 0.48 6.17 -8.42
N LEU A 50 0.28 6.63 -7.18
CA LEU A 50 -0.29 5.81 -6.12
C LEU A 50 -1.80 5.73 -6.29
N CYS A 51 -2.33 4.53 -6.41
CA CYS A 51 -3.76 4.29 -6.54
C CYS A 51 -4.31 3.66 -5.25
N ASP A 52 -5.30 4.30 -4.65
CA ASP A 52 -6.10 3.67 -3.60
C ASP A 52 -7.27 2.91 -4.25
N SER A 53 -7.31 1.60 -4.05
CA SER A 53 -8.40 0.75 -4.53
C SER A 53 -9.57 0.62 -3.55
N GLY A 54 -9.52 1.32 -2.41
CA GLY A 54 -10.54 1.25 -1.36
C GLY A 54 -10.54 -0.06 -0.57
N ALA A 55 -9.48 -0.85 -0.71
CA ALA A 55 -9.33 -2.15 -0.05
C ALA A 55 -8.59 -2.02 1.29
N LEU A 56 -8.03 -3.14 1.78
CA LEU A 56 -7.37 -3.27 3.10
C LEU A 56 -6.32 -2.20 3.42
N CYS A 57 -5.68 -1.63 2.39
CA CYS A 57 -4.58 -0.69 2.52
C CYS A 57 -5.01 0.78 2.28
N THR A 58 -6.31 1.07 2.23
CA THR A 58 -6.83 2.43 2.09
C THR A 58 -6.44 3.30 3.28
N THR A 59 -6.24 4.59 3.04
CA THR A 59 -6.04 5.59 4.10
C THR A 59 -7.37 6.05 4.72
N HIS A 60 -8.51 5.69 4.12
CA HIS A 60 -9.85 6.00 4.59
C HIS A 60 -10.36 4.94 5.58
N LEU A 61 -9.80 4.96 6.80
CA LEU A 61 -10.16 4.00 7.85
C LEU A 61 -11.64 4.05 8.25
N ASP A 62 -12.30 5.20 8.04
CA ASP A 62 -13.73 5.40 8.27
C ASP A 62 -14.61 4.56 7.33
N LYS A 63 -14.09 4.16 6.16
CA LYS A 63 -14.79 3.32 5.18
C LYS A 63 -14.62 1.82 5.42
N LEU A 64 -13.69 1.43 6.30
CA LEU A 64 -13.45 0.04 6.60
C LEU A 64 -14.49 -0.49 7.60
N PRO A 65 -15.01 -1.72 7.43
CA PRO A 65 -16.12 -2.25 8.23
C PRO A 65 -15.67 -2.76 9.60
N TYR A 66 -14.92 -1.95 10.36
CA TYR A 66 -14.44 -2.31 11.70
C TYR A 66 -15.58 -2.39 12.71
N ARG A 67 -15.84 -3.59 13.26
CA ARG A 67 -16.89 -3.84 14.26
C ARG A 67 -16.36 -4.05 15.68
N ASN A 68 -15.14 -4.59 15.81
CA ASN A 68 -14.58 -5.05 17.09
C ASN A 68 -13.39 -4.20 17.56
N VAL A 69 -13.19 -3.02 16.99
CA VAL A 69 -12.14 -2.10 17.44
C VAL A 69 -12.58 -1.45 18.76
N PRO A 70 -11.71 -1.38 19.80
CA PRO A 70 -12.00 -0.64 21.01
C PRO A 70 -12.28 0.82 20.67
N ARG A 71 -13.38 1.38 21.21
CA ARG A 71 -13.78 2.78 21.00
C ARG A 71 -13.81 3.53 22.33
N PRO A 72 -13.53 4.85 22.35
CA PRO A 72 -13.23 5.69 21.19
C PRO A 72 -11.81 5.47 20.62
N ILE A 73 -11.65 5.54 19.29
CA ILE A 73 -10.35 5.43 18.60
C ILE A 73 -10.19 6.52 17.53
N PHE A 74 -9.21 7.39 17.69
CA PHE A 74 -8.82 8.35 16.65
C PHE A 74 -8.12 7.61 15.48
N PRO A 75 -8.39 7.93 14.19
CA PRO A 75 -9.23 9.01 13.66
C PRO A 75 -10.69 8.62 13.34
N ILE A 76 -11.12 7.41 13.69
CA ILE A 76 -12.48 6.91 13.41
C ILE A 76 -13.50 7.65 14.26
N ASP A 77 -13.24 7.82 15.55
CA ASP A 77 -14.05 8.58 16.49
C ASP A 77 -13.37 9.94 16.76
N ARG A 78 -13.79 10.99 16.03
CA ARG A 78 -13.15 12.33 16.09
C ARG A 78 -13.48 13.14 17.33
N GLU A 79 -14.55 12.77 18.04
CA GLU A 79 -15.01 13.49 19.24
C GLU A 79 -14.38 12.98 20.53
N MET A 80 -13.28 12.20 20.44
CA MET A 80 -12.58 11.67 21.60
C MET A 80 -12.08 12.82 22.50
N LYS A 81 -12.67 12.92 23.70
CA LYS A 81 -12.19 13.81 24.77
C LYS A 81 -11.04 13.09 25.48
N ILE A 82 -9.85 13.68 25.46
CA ILE A 82 -8.74 13.21 26.29
C ILE A 82 -9.02 13.75 27.69
N GLU A 83 -9.43 12.89 28.62
CA GLU A 83 -9.41 13.25 30.03
C GLU A 83 -7.95 13.32 30.48
N HIS A 84 -7.46 14.53 30.74
CA HIS A 84 -6.19 14.71 31.41
C HIS A 84 -6.35 14.20 32.84
N ALA A 85 -5.68 13.10 33.17
CA ALA A 85 -5.50 12.70 34.56
C ALA A 85 -4.50 13.68 35.20
N GLU A 86 -5.00 14.76 35.77
CA GLU A 86 -4.24 15.56 36.74
C GLU A 86 -4.22 14.80 38.08
N SER A 87 -3.02 14.58 38.63
CA SER A 87 -2.74 14.27 40.02
C SER A 87 -1.76 15.31 40.55
#